data_AF-A0A813D7M7-F1
#
_entry.id   AF-A0A813D7M7-F1
#
_cell.length_a   1.000
_cell.length_b   1.000
_cell.length_c   1.000
_cell.angle_alpha   90.00
_cell.angle_beta   90.00
_cell.angle_gamma   90.00
#
_symmetry.space_group_name_H-M   'P 1'
#
loop_
_entity.id
_entity.type
_entity.pdbx_description
1 polymer ?
#
loop_
_entity_poly.entity_id
_entity_poly.type
_entity_poly.pdbx_seq_one_letter_code
_entity_poly.pdbx_strand_id
1 'polypeptide(L)'
;MMDKVYSRIVANVACLERMVELLDRQHVPTRRRALQVPFVDPADLDQADFEELVKVEDAEAEYRVGQFDNWADQRRKGKKGKGTGPAPKDDSGWRQKCELLQEKLARREAELGQARNDLELLRSDGIGPNDPGNELKQRLLDLTKKNRRFQVTCESQKVRLQQLEAEVKKPKEEARKQAEELVMQRASELMGDGLGNVEDWKKKYLVSSNKLQEVRHEAQELRAQLQKQRKVLLKEVGSEEALQQALAVADDPTANQWKGRAAQISQLQRQLRELREKVAAGGDTGLTAAAVTMVPAAAAAAQPKVPAVSQAADKRREEFERLQEEVEKLRAEQAEAKSKQVALKSRAGLLESQLREMKANSQFLLRKSDDDDALVAAMRRQMGRRAEAGDVEELDEGGAAAAELEGLRQENEELQGQLERQAQIVVQLRQKSLAASCENGSVRLGPKSAESSVSDRQLIDRVRFLEAENQKAGEHVRLLREQLEEGGGGSGSSRPFSAESTLNLKDKLRQLSERLAAAERENKSLRQQPASGGDDSPASRPGSRSSSRGMSGAGPDAEQVLRHNEALKREVVRLRAQLPRPD
;
A
#
# COMPACT_ATOMS: atom_id res chain seq x y z
N MET A 1 -13.98 10.93 19.32
CA MET A 1 -14.32 10.46 17.95
C MET A 1 -13.27 9.49 17.42
N MET A 2 -11.98 9.81 17.56
CA MET A 2 -10.85 8.90 17.29
C MET A 2 -10.95 7.53 17.99
N ASP A 3 -11.32 7.47 19.28
CA ASP A 3 -11.40 6.18 19.99
C ASP A 3 -12.49 5.24 19.45
N LYS A 4 -13.61 5.80 18.94
CA LYS A 4 -14.67 5.02 18.29
C LYS A 4 -14.23 4.49 16.93
N VAL A 5 -13.36 5.23 16.23
CA VAL A 5 -12.77 4.79 14.96
C VAL A 5 -11.73 3.69 15.22
N TYR A 6 -10.88 3.86 16.23
CA TYR A 6 -9.88 2.87 16.61
C TYR A 6 -10.52 1.56 17.08
N SER A 7 -11.56 1.64 17.91
CA SER A 7 -12.33 0.47 18.37
C SER A 7 -13.00 -0.28 17.21
N ARG A 8 -13.52 0.44 16.20
CA ARG A 8 -14.07 -0.18 14.98
C ARG A 8 -13.00 -0.86 14.12
N ILE A 9 -11.82 -0.27 14.00
CA ILE A 9 -10.71 -0.86 13.25
C ILE A 9 -10.25 -2.16 13.92
N VAL A 10 -10.07 -2.15 15.24
CA VAL A 10 -9.67 -3.34 16.00
C VAL A 10 -10.73 -4.45 15.90
N ALA A 11 -12.02 -4.10 15.98
CA ALA A 11 -13.11 -5.07 15.80
C ALA A 11 -13.15 -5.68 14.38
N ASN A 12 -12.88 -4.87 13.35
CA ASN A 12 -12.83 -5.35 11.97
C ASN A 12 -11.63 -6.25 11.71
N VAL A 13 -10.46 -5.95 12.30
CA VAL A 13 -9.27 -6.80 12.18
C VAL A 13 -9.51 -8.15 12.86
N ALA A 14 -10.07 -8.17 14.08
CA ALA A 14 -10.41 -9.41 14.78
C ALA A 14 -11.47 -10.25 14.02
N CYS A 15 -12.42 -9.60 13.33
CA CYS A 15 -13.41 -10.29 12.49
C CYS A 15 -12.76 -10.94 11.26
N LEU A 16 -11.82 -10.24 10.62
CA LEU A 16 -11.07 -10.76 9.46
C LEU A 16 -10.17 -11.93 9.84
N GLU A 17 -9.46 -11.86 10.99
CA GLU A 17 -8.66 -12.98 11.49
C GLU A 17 -9.52 -14.23 11.73
N ARG A 18 -10.72 -14.06 12.30
CA ARG A 18 -11.68 -15.17 12.47
C ARG A 18 -12.22 -15.73 11.15
N MET A 19 -12.41 -14.88 10.14
CA MET A 19 -12.81 -15.33 8.80
C MET A 19 -11.68 -16.10 8.12
N VAL A 20 -10.42 -15.69 8.29
CA VAL A 20 -9.25 -16.42 7.77
C VAL A 20 -9.11 -17.77 8.48
N GLU A 21 -9.25 -17.83 9.80
CA GLU A 21 -9.26 -19.12 10.53
C GLU A 21 -10.42 -20.03 10.11
N LEU A 22 -11.60 -19.45 9.81
CA LEU A 22 -12.74 -20.22 9.30
C LEU A 22 -12.52 -20.70 7.86
N LEU A 23 -11.87 -19.90 7.01
CA LEU A 23 -11.49 -20.29 5.65
C LEU A 23 -10.43 -21.40 5.65
N ASP A 24 -9.43 -21.32 6.55
CA ASP A 24 -8.44 -22.37 6.74
C ASP A 24 -9.05 -23.66 7.31
N ARG A 25 -10.09 -23.55 8.16
CA ARG A 25 -10.87 -24.70 8.64
C ARG A 25 -11.83 -25.25 7.59
N GLN A 26 -12.32 -24.44 6.66
CA GLN A 26 -13.16 -24.88 5.54
C GLN A 26 -12.35 -25.41 4.35
N HIS A 27 -11.03 -25.18 4.32
CA HIS A 27 -10.11 -25.96 3.51
C HIS A 27 -9.94 -27.37 4.11
N VAL A 28 -11.03 -28.13 4.05
CA VAL A 28 -11.00 -29.59 4.19
C VAL A 28 -10.16 -30.11 3.03
N PRO A 29 -9.06 -30.85 3.27
CA PRO A 29 -8.38 -31.56 2.20
C PRO A 29 -9.41 -32.50 1.59
N THR A 30 -9.70 -32.27 0.31
CA THR A 30 -10.63 -33.06 -0.49
C THR A 30 -10.35 -34.53 -0.21
N ARG A 31 -11.33 -35.24 0.36
CA ARG A 31 -11.35 -36.70 0.47
C ARG A 31 -11.33 -37.29 -0.95
N ARG A 32 -10.14 -37.35 -1.55
CA ARG A 32 -9.74 -38.27 -2.61
C ARG A 32 -8.59 -39.13 -2.07
N ARG A 33 -8.83 -39.80 -0.94
CA ARG A 33 -7.83 -40.67 -0.29
C ARG A 33 -8.41 -41.96 0.29
N ALA A 34 -9.55 -42.40 -0.23
CA ALA A 34 -10.01 -43.77 -0.08
C ALA A 34 -10.52 -44.19 -1.46
N LEU A 35 -9.89 -45.21 -2.07
CA LEU A 35 -10.05 -45.67 -3.46
C LEU A 35 -9.19 -44.98 -4.54
N GLN A 36 -8.01 -44.46 -4.17
CA GLN A 36 -6.88 -44.48 -5.09
C GLN A 36 -5.94 -45.58 -4.60
N VAL A 37 -6.13 -46.79 -5.12
CA VAL A 37 -4.99 -47.69 -5.25
C VAL A 37 -4.05 -46.97 -6.21
N PRO A 38 -2.80 -46.62 -5.82
CA PRO A 38 -1.88 -46.01 -6.74
C PRO A 38 -1.76 -46.94 -7.95
N PHE A 39 -1.98 -46.41 -9.15
CA PHE A 39 -1.55 -47.09 -10.36
C PHE A 39 -0.02 -47.04 -10.33
N VAL A 40 0.59 -48.08 -9.76
CA VAL A 40 2.04 -48.28 -9.80
C VAL A 40 2.34 -48.83 -11.17
N ASP A 41 3.20 -48.13 -11.91
CA ASP A 41 3.67 -48.61 -13.20
C ASP A 41 4.41 -49.94 -12.97
N PRO A 42 4.15 -51.02 -13.74
CA PRO A 42 4.76 -52.33 -13.49
C PRO A 42 6.29 -52.35 -13.51
N ALA A 43 6.91 -51.29 -14.00
CA ALA A 43 8.36 -51.10 -13.99
C ALA A 43 8.93 -50.59 -12.65
N ASP A 44 8.09 -50.05 -11.76
CA ASP A 44 8.47 -49.46 -10.48
C ASP A 44 8.13 -50.36 -9.27
N LEU A 45 7.58 -51.57 -9.52
CA LEU A 45 7.38 -52.58 -8.49
C LEU A 45 8.67 -53.38 -8.32
N ASP A 46 9.27 -53.30 -7.14
CA ASP A 46 10.39 -54.16 -6.77
C ASP A 46 9.93 -55.62 -6.82
N GLN A 47 10.84 -56.55 -7.17
CA GLN A 47 10.52 -57.96 -7.41
C GLN A 47 9.81 -58.66 -6.23
N ALA A 48 9.94 -58.10 -5.01
CA ALA A 48 9.25 -58.55 -3.81
C ALA A 48 7.72 -58.31 -3.84
N ASP A 49 7.27 -57.20 -4.43
CA ASP A 49 5.85 -56.83 -4.49
C ASP A 49 5.10 -57.68 -5.53
N PHE A 50 5.80 -58.09 -6.60
CA PHE A 50 5.26 -59.00 -7.61
C PHE A 50 5.08 -60.43 -7.05
N GLU A 51 6.02 -60.89 -6.22
CA GLU A 51 5.90 -62.18 -5.52
C GLU A 51 4.73 -62.19 -4.52
N GLU A 52 4.40 -61.06 -3.91
CA GLU A 52 3.26 -60.97 -2.99
C GLU A 52 1.92 -61.02 -3.73
N LEU A 53 1.82 -60.39 -4.91
CA LEU A 53 0.62 -60.48 -5.74
C LEU A 53 0.37 -61.90 -6.26
N VAL A 54 1.42 -62.61 -6.71
CA VAL A 54 1.31 -64.00 -7.18
C VAL A 54 0.83 -64.93 -6.06
N LYS A 55 1.28 -64.72 -4.82
CA LYS A 55 0.82 -65.49 -3.66
C LYS A 55 -0.67 -65.30 -3.37
N VAL A 56 -1.22 -64.12 -3.65
CA VAL A 56 -2.66 -63.83 -3.48
C VAL A 56 -3.49 -64.55 -4.55
N GLU A 57 -3.02 -64.58 -5.81
CA GLU A 57 -3.70 -65.32 -6.88
C GLU A 57 -3.64 -66.84 -6.67
N ASP A 58 -2.50 -67.37 -6.21
CA ASP A 58 -2.37 -68.80 -5.86
C ASP A 58 -3.29 -69.20 -4.70
N ALA A 59 -3.43 -68.34 -3.68
CA ALA A 59 -4.34 -68.57 -2.56
C ALA A 59 -5.82 -68.54 -2.98
N GLU A 60 -6.21 -67.66 -3.91
CA GLU A 60 -7.56 -67.66 -4.48
C GLU A 60 -7.83 -68.90 -5.34
N ALA A 61 -6.83 -69.37 -6.09
CA ALA A 61 -6.95 -70.59 -6.89
C ALA A 61 -7.14 -71.82 -5.99
N GLU A 62 -6.36 -71.95 -4.91
CA GLU A 62 -6.52 -73.03 -3.93
C GLU A 62 -7.89 -73.00 -3.25
N TYR A 63 -8.42 -71.81 -2.92
CA TYR A 63 -9.76 -71.67 -2.35
C TYR A 63 -10.86 -72.16 -3.31
N ARG A 64 -10.74 -71.87 -4.62
CA ARG A 64 -11.68 -72.36 -5.63
C ARG A 64 -11.62 -73.88 -5.83
N VAL A 65 -10.42 -74.46 -5.84
CA VAL A 65 -10.24 -75.92 -5.92
C VAL A 65 -10.88 -76.61 -4.71
N GLY A 66 -10.69 -76.05 -3.50
CA GLY A 66 -11.31 -76.55 -2.28
C GLY A 66 -12.84 -76.53 -2.28
N GLN A 67 -13.47 -75.51 -2.90
CA GLN A 67 -14.93 -75.49 -3.07
C GLN A 67 -15.43 -76.58 -4.04
N PHE A 68 -14.69 -76.85 -5.11
CA PHE A 68 -15.05 -77.90 -6.07
C PHE A 68 -14.92 -79.30 -5.45
N ASP A 69 -13.86 -79.54 -4.68
CA ASP A 69 -13.67 -80.81 -3.97
C ASP A 69 -14.75 -81.03 -2.91
N ASN A 70 -15.14 -79.99 -2.16
CA ASN A 70 -16.23 -80.09 -1.18
C ASN A 70 -17.58 -80.42 -1.86
N TRP A 71 -17.85 -79.81 -3.03
CA TRP A 71 -19.05 -80.12 -3.82
C TRP A 71 -19.03 -81.56 -4.38
N ALA A 72 -17.88 -82.00 -4.90
CA ALA A 72 -17.70 -83.38 -5.38
C ALA A 72 -17.86 -84.41 -4.25
N ASP A 73 -17.38 -84.08 -3.06
CA ASP A 73 -17.41 -84.95 -1.88
C ASP A 73 -18.83 -85.02 -1.27
N GLN A 74 -19.61 -83.92 -1.31
CA GLN A 74 -21.05 -83.94 -1.01
C GLN A 74 -21.83 -84.83 -1.98
N ARG A 75 -21.48 -84.83 -3.28
CA ARG A 75 -22.09 -85.74 -4.25
C ARG A 75 -21.71 -87.21 -4.02
N ARG A 76 -20.48 -87.49 -3.59
CA ARG A 76 -20.04 -88.85 -3.22
C ARG A 76 -20.75 -89.34 -1.96
N LYS A 77 -20.95 -88.48 -0.95
CA LYS A 77 -21.66 -88.81 0.29
C LYS A 77 -23.18 -88.99 0.07
N GLY A 78 -23.78 -88.21 -0.83
CA GLY A 78 -25.20 -88.34 -1.20
C GLY A 78 -25.58 -89.58 -2.03
N LYS A 79 -24.62 -90.30 -2.61
CA LYS A 79 -24.87 -91.41 -3.55
C LYS A 79 -24.63 -92.82 -2.96
N LYS A 80 -24.43 -92.95 -1.64
CA LYS A 80 -24.30 -94.25 -0.96
C LYS A 80 -25.60 -94.85 -0.41
N GLY A 81 -26.74 -94.16 -0.55
CA GLY A 81 -28.03 -94.66 -0.08
C GLY A 81 -28.99 -94.93 -1.23
N LYS A 82 -29.41 -96.20 -1.37
CA LYS A 82 -30.59 -96.66 -2.13
C LYS A 82 -30.43 -96.67 -3.66
N GLY A 83 -29.67 -97.64 -4.17
CA GLY A 83 -29.37 -97.73 -5.60
C GLY A 83 -29.45 -99.11 -6.25
N THR A 84 -29.95 -100.15 -5.59
CA THR A 84 -30.30 -101.40 -6.26
C THR A 84 -31.46 -102.05 -5.50
N GLY A 85 -32.67 -102.01 -6.07
CA GLY A 85 -33.74 -102.90 -5.63
C GLY A 85 -33.30 -104.37 -5.73
N PRO A 86 -34.03 -105.31 -5.08
CA PRO A 86 -33.69 -106.72 -5.09
C PRO A 86 -33.47 -107.23 -6.52
N ALA A 87 -32.46 -108.09 -6.71
CA ALA A 87 -32.15 -108.66 -8.00
C ALA A 87 -33.40 -109.35 -8.58
N PRO A 88 -33.75 -109.11 -9.87
CA PRO A 88 -34.84 -109.82 -10.52
C PRO A 88 -34.60 -111.33 -10.43
N LYS A 89 -35.60 -112.10 -10.00
CA LYS A 89 -35.48 -113.55 -9.76
C LYS A 89 -35.68 -114.39 -11.02
N ASP A 90 -36.11 -113.73 -12.10
CA ASP A 90 -36.57 -114.32 -13.35
C ASP A 90 -36.03 -113.52 -14.55
N ASP A 91 -35.71 -114.22 -15.64
CA ASP A 91 -35.11 -113.63 -16.85
C ASP A 91 -35.94 -112.48 -17.45
N SER A 92 -37.26 -112.50 -17.20
CA SER A 92 -38.17 -111.44 -17.65
C SER A 92 -37.86 -110.08 -17.01
N GLY A 93 -37.56 -110.07 -15.71
CA GLY A 93 -37.25 -108.85 -14.97
C GLY A 93 -35.86 -108.30 -15.31
N TRP A 94 -34.91 -109.16 -15.68
CA TRP A 94 -33.62 -108.71 -16.22
C TRP A 94 -33.77 -108.05 -17.58
N ARG A 95 -34.61 -108.61 -18.47
CA ARG A 95 -34.90 -108.00 -19.77
C ARG A 95 -35.54 -106.62 -19.63
N GLN A 96 -36.58 -106.48 -18.79
CA GLN A 96 -37.22 -105.18 -18.53
C GLN A 96 -36.24 -104.16 -17.93
N LYS A 97 -35.37 -104.58 -17.01
CA LYS A 97 -34.36 -103.70 -16.42
C LYS A 97 -33.31 -103.26 -17.45
N CYS A 98 -32.87 -104.15 -18.34
CA CYS A 98 -31.97 -103.82 -19.43
C CYS A 98 -32.61 -102.84 -20.42
N GLU A 99 -33.88 -103.05 -20.78
CA GLU A 99 -34.65 -102.17 -21.66
C GLU A 99 -34.80 -100.76 -21.05
N LEU A 100 -35.16 -100.68 -19.77
CA LEU A 100 -35.28 -99.40 -19.06
C LEU A 100 -33.92 -98.69 -18.88
N LEU A 101 -32.82 -99.43 -18.74
CA LEU A 101 -31.48 -98.85 -18.72
C LEU A 101 -31.04 -98.38 -20.10
N GLN A 102 -31.36 -99.12 -21.17
CA GLN A 102 -31.13 -98.70 -22.55
C GLN A 102 -31.89 -97.43 -22.89
N GLU A 103 -33.16 -97.32 -22.48
CA GLU A 103 -33.96 -96.11 -22.68
C GLU A 103 -33.37 -94.91 -21.92
N LYS A 104 -32.93 -95.10 -20.67
CA LYS A 104 -32.26 -94.05 -19.90
C LYS A 104 -30.93 -93.62 -20.52
N LEU A 105 -30.19 -94.58 -21.08
CA LEU A 105 -28.92 -94.31 -21.76
C LEU A 105 -29.20 -93.50 -23.04
N ALA A 106 -30.18 -93.91 -23.85
CA ALA A 106 -30.59 -93.18 -25.04
C ALA A 106 -31.06 -91.74 -24.73
N ARG A 107 -31.85 -91.55 -23.65
CA ARG A 107 -32.22 -90.20 -23.19
C ARG A 107 -31.01 -89.36 -22.79
N ARG A 108 -30.02 -89.97 -22.11
CA ARG A 108 -28.78 -89.27 -21.72
C ARG A 108 -27.88 -88.96 -22.91
N GLU A 109 -27.84 -89.83 -23.91
CA GLU A 109 -27.13 -89.57 -25.17
C GLU A 109 -27.80 -88.45 -25.96
N ALA A 110 -29.12 -88.38 -25.99
CA ALA A 110 -29.85 -87.27 -26.59
C ALA A 110 -29.60 -85.94 -25.84
N GLU A 111 -29.64 -85.94 -24.51
CA GLU A 111 -29.29 -84.77 -23.67
C GLU A 111 -27.83 -84.33 -23.91
N LEU A 112 -26.89 -85.27 -23.99
CA LEU A 112 -25.49 -84.98 -24.31
C LEU A 112 -25.31 -84.47 -25.74
N GLY A 113 -26.06 -84.99 -26.70
CA GLY A 113 -26.09 -84.51 -28.08
C GLY A 113 -26.60 -83.08 -28.16
N GLN A 114 -27.69 -82.77 -27.45
CA GLN A 114 -28.22 -81.42 -27.35
C GLN A 114 -27.22 -80.46 -26.69
N ALA A 115 -26.63 -80.84 -25.56
CA ALA A 115 -25.62 -80.01 -24.89
C ALA A 115 -24.36 -79.77 -25.75
N ARG A 116 -23.96 -80.76 -26.57
CA ARG A 116 -22.87 -80.58 -27.55
C ARG A 116 -23.24 -79.60 -28.64
N ASN A 117 -24.46 -79.70 -29.19
CA ASN A 117 -24.96 -78.77 -30.20
C ASN A 117 -25.08 -77.34 -29.65
N ASP A 118 -25.57 -77.18 -28.42
CA ASP A 118 -25.67 -75.86 -27.77
C ASP A 118 -24.28 -75.25 -27.53
N LEU A 119 -23.28 -76.05 -27.13
CA LEU A 119 -21.89 -75.61 -27.00
C LEU A 119 -21.26 -75.26 -28.34
N GLU A 120 -21.62 -75.98 -29.41
CA GLU A 120 -21.14 -75.71 -30.76
C GLU A 120 -21.75 -74.40 -31.30
N LEU A 121 -23.04 -74.15 -31.06
CA LEU A 121 -23.72 -72.90 -31.40
C LEU A 121 -23.08 -71.70 -30.69
N LEU A 122 -22.84 -71.82 -29.37
CA LEU A 122 -22.17 -70.78 -28.58
C LEU A 122 -20.71 -70.57 -29.02
N ARG A 123 -20.03 -71.62 -29.50
CA ARG A 123 -18.68 -71.52 -30.04
C ARG A 123 -18.68 -70.85 -31.42
N SER A 124 -19.67 -71.10 -32.27
CA SER A 124 -19.80 -70.45 -33.58
C SER A 124 -20.16 -68.97 -33.48
N ASP A 125 -20.94 -68.56 -32.47
CA ASP A 125 -21.35 -67.16 -32.27
C ASP A 125 -20.20 -66.26 -31.79
N GLY A 126 -19.08 -66.83 -31.31
CA GLY A 126 -17.95 -66.08 -30.72
C GLY A 126 -16.62 -66.11 -31.50
N ILE A 127 -16.54 -66.78 -32.67
CA ILE A 127 -15.26 -66.95 -33.42
C ILE A 127 -15.47 -66.60 -34.90
N GLY A 128 -16.20 -65.54 -35.18
CA GLY A 128 -16.37 -64.98 -36.52
C GLY A 128 -15.64 -63.65 -36.70
N PRO A 129 -15.34 -63.22 -37.94
CA PRO A 129 -14.86 -61.87 -38.24
C PRO A 129 -15.87 -60.76 -37.83
N ASN A 130 -17.13 -61.11 -37.55
CA ASN A 130 -18.18 -60.24 -37.00
C ASN A 130 -18.48 -60.53 -35.52
N ASP A 131 -17.55 -61.18 -34.79
CA ASP A 131 -17.69 -61.35 -33.35
C ASP A 131 -17.72 -59.96 -32.68
N PRO A 132 -18.77 -59.61 -31.91
CA PRO A 132 -18.82 -58.34 -31.17
C PRO A 132 -17.60 -58.16 -30.26
N GLY A 133 -16.98 -59.25 -29.78
CA GLY A 133 -15.72 -59.20 -29.04
C GLY A 133 -14.54 -58.67 -29.87
N ASN A 134 -14.44 -59.07 -31.14
CA ASN A 134 -13.41 -58.60 -32.06
C ASN A 134 -13.65 -57.14 -32.50
N GLU A 135 -14.91 -56.74 -32.72
CA GLU A 135 -15.27 -55.34 -32.98
C GLU A 135 -14.94 -54.43 -31.79
N LEU A 136 -15.21 -54.87 -30.57
CA LEU A 136 -14.85 -54.13 -29.35
C LEU A 136 -13.33 -54.03 -29.16
N LYS A 137 -12.58 -55.11 -29.41
CA LYS A 137 -11.10 -55.08 -29.40
C LYS A 137 -10.56 -54.12 -30.45
N GLN A 138 -11.11 -54.14 -31.65
CA GLN A 138 -10.71 -53.24 -32.74
C GLN A 138 -11.01 -51.78 -32.36
N ARG A 139 -12.22 -51.49 -31.83
CA ARG A 139 -12.59 -50.16 -31.36
C ARG A 139 -11.73 -49.68 -30.19
N LEU A 140 -11.38 -50.57 -29.27
CA LEU A 140 -10.46 -50.28 -28.17
C LEU A 140 -9.06 -49.93 -28.70
N LEU A 141 -8.54 -50.69 -29.66
CA LEU A 141 -7.27 -50.41 -30.32
C LEU A 141 -7.30 -49.06 -31.05
N ASP A 142 -8.38 -48.75 -31.76
CA ASP A 142 -8.52 -47.48 -32.47
C ASP A 142 -8.66 -46.29 -31.51
N LEU A 143 -9.40 -46.45 -30.41
CA LEU A 143 -9.44 -45.45 -29.33
C LEU A 143 -8.08 -45.27 -28.66
N THR A 144 -7.33 -46.35 -28.45
CA THR A 144 -5.97 -46.30 -27.87
C THR A 144 -5.01 -45.57 -28.81
N LYS A 145 -5.08 -45.86 -30.13
CA LYS A 145 -4.31 -45.13 -31.15
C LYS A 145 -4.71 -43.65 -31.21
N LYS A 146 -6.01 -43.32 -31.14
CA LYS A 146 -6.50 -41.94 -31.09
C LYS A 146 -6.04 -41.21 -29.83
N ASN A 147 -6.11 -41.86 -28.67
CA ASN A 147 -5.64 -41.29 -27.40
C ASN A 147 -4.13 -40.98 -27.47
N ARG A 148 -3.31 -41.91 -27.96
CA ARG A 148 -1.88 -41.68 -28.17
C ARG A 148 -1.59 -40.50 -29.11
N ARG A 149 -2.35 -40.37 -30.21
CA ARG A 149 -2.24 -39.21 -31.12
C ARG A 149 -2.61 -37.91 -30.42
N PHE A 150 -3.71 -37.89 -29.66
CA PHE A 150 -4.13 -36.71 -28.90
C PHE A 150 -3.10 -36.31 -27.84
N GLN A 151 -2.50 -37.28 -27.16
CA GLN A 151 -1.44 -37.03 -26.18
C GLN A 151 -0.23 -36.35 -26.82
N VAL A 152 0.25 -36.87 -27.96
CA VAL A 152 1.35 -36.26 -28.73
C VAL A 152 0.98 -34.84 -29.19
N THR A 153 -0.24 -34.61 -29.67
CA THR A 153 -0.71 -33.26 -30.05
C THR A 153 -0.76 -32.31 -28.84
N CYS A 154 -1.25 -32.78 -27.69
CA CYS A 154 -1.31 -31.97 -26.47
C CYS A 154 0.09 -31.60 -25.97
N GLU A 155 1.04 -32.55 -25.98
CA GLU A 155 2.43 -32.31 -25.59
C GLU A 155 3.11 -31.33 -26.57
N SER A 156 2.89 -31.50 -27.88
CA SER A 156 3.39 -30.56 -28.89
C SER A 156 2.82 -29.15 -28.70
N GLN A 157 1.52 -29.01 -28.42
CA GLN A 157 0.90 -27.73 -28.13
C GLN A 157 1.42 -27.09 -26.83
N LYS A 158 1.64 -27.88 -25.78
CA LYS A 158 2.25 -27.40 -24.53
C LYS A 158 3.64 -26.83 -24.77
N VAL A 159 4.48 -27.51 -25.56
CA VAL A 159 5.82 -27.01 -25.91
C VAL A 159 5.73 -25.72 -26.72
N ARG A 160 4.80 -25.64 -27.68
CA ARG A 160 4.57 -24.41 -28.46
C ARG A 160 4.08 -23.25 -27.60
N LEU A 161 3.19 -23.50 -26.63
CA LEU A 161 2.75 -22.50 -25.67
C LEU A 161 3.91 -22.00 -24.80
N GLN A 162 4.74 -22.90 -24.28
CA GLN A 162 5.93 -22.52 -23.51
C GLN A 162 6.92 -21.67 -24.32
N GLN A 163 7.09 -21.97 -25.62
CA GLN A 163 7.91 -21.16 -26.52
C GLN A 163 7.31 -19.76 -26.71
N LEU A 164 6.01 -19.66 -27.00
CA LEU A 164 5.32 -18.38 -27.15
C LEU A 164 5.30 -17.55 -25.85
N GLU A 165 5.13 -18.20 -24.70
CA GLU A 165 5.22 -17.55 -23.38
C GLU A 165 6.61 -16.96 -23.13
N ALA A 166 7.68 -17.70 -23.49
CA ALA A 166 9.05 -17.21 -23.41
C ALA A 166 9.30 -16.03 -24.37
N GLU A 167 8.75 -16.10 -25.59
CA GLU A 167 8.82 -15.03 -26.58
C GLU A 167 8.05 -13.77 -26.17
N VAL A 168 6.95 -13.88 -25.43
CA VAL A 168 6.20 -12.73 -24.88
C VAL A 168 6.88 -12.15 -23.63
N LYS A 169 7.51 -13.01 -22.82
CA LYS A 169 8.18 -12.58 -21.59
C LYS A 169 9.43 -11.74 -21.86
N LYS A 170 10.24 -12.10 -22.85
CA LYS A 170 11.44 -11.34 -23.26
C LYS A 170 11.19 -9.86 -23.58
N PRO A 171 10.31 -9.48 -24.52
CA PRO A 171 10.06 -8.08 -24.86
C PRO A 171 9.41 -7.33 -23.71
N LYS A 172 8.64 -8.00 -22.84
CA LYS A 172 8.09 -7.38 -21.64
C LYS A 172 9.16 -7.04 -20.61
N GLU A 173 10.15 -7.92 -20.42
CA GLU A 173 11.31 -7.67 -19.56
C GLU A 173 12.24 -6.60 -20.16
N GLU A 174 12.44 -6.62 -21.48
CA GLU A 174 13.21 -5.60 -22.19
C GLU A 174 12.53 -4.22 -22.12
N ALA A 175 11.22 -4.13 -22.36
CA ALA A 175 10.45 -2.90 -22.23
C ALA A 175 10.45 -2.38 -20.78
N ARG A 176 10.39 -3.28 -19.80
CA ARG A 176 10.53 -2.91 -18.38
C ARG A 176 11.92 -2.36 -18.09
N LYS A 177 12.98 -3.01 -18.58
CA LYS A 177 14.36 -2.55 -18.41
C LYS A 177 14.59 -1.19 -19.08
N GLN A 178 14.05 -0.98 -20.29
CA GLN A 178 14.09 0.30 -20.99
C GLN A 178 13.31 1.38 -20.23
N ALA A 179 12.16 1.06 -19.63
CA ALA A 179 11.43 2.01 -18.80
C ALA A 179 12.20 2.37 -17.52
N GLU A 180 12.83 1.40 -16.86
CA GLU A 180 13.70 1.63 -15.70
C GLU A 180 14.92 2.48 -16.08
N GLU A 181 15.54 2.22 -17.24
CA GLU A 181 16.67 2.98 -17.76
C GLU A 181 16.27 4.41 -18.14
N LEU A 182 15.11 4.62 -18.79
CA LEU A 182 14.58 5.95 -19.08
C LEU A 182 14.22 6.72 -17.81
N VAL A 183 13.70 6.06 -16.78
CA VAL A 183 13.46 6.69 -15.47
C VAL A 183 14.79 7.09 -14.83
N MET A 184 15.83 6.26 -14.94
CA MET A 184 17.15 6.55 -14.40
C MET A 184 17.89 7.64 -15.18
N GLN A 185 17.81 7.64 -16.50
CA GLN A 185 18.31 8.70 -17.38
C GLN A 185 17.58 10.00 -17.13
N ARG A 186 16.23 9.98 -17.06
CA ARG A 186 15.43 11.17 -16.74
C ARG A 186 15.69 11.67 -15.32
N ALA A 187 15.93 10.79 -14.36
CA ALA A 187 16.37 11.18 -13.01
C ALA A 187 17.78 11.79 -13.04
N SER A 188 18.67 11.30 -13.89
CA SER A 188 20.02 11.84 -14.11
C SER A 188 19.99 13.20 -14.80
N GLU A 189 19.10 13.41 -15.78
CA GLU A 189 18.88 14.68 -16.48
C GLU A 189 18.18 15.72 -15.59
N LEU A 190 17.19 15.30 -14.78
CA LEU A 190 16.54 16.17 -13.79
C LEU A 190 17.50 16.56 -12.65
N MET A 191 18.54 15.75 -12.42
CA MET A 191 19.66 16.03 -11.51
C MET A 191 20.91 16.57 -12.24
N GLY A 192 20.73 17.16 -13.43
CA GLY A 192 21.77 17.58 -14.37
C GLY A 192 23.07 18.08 -13.74
N ASP A 193 24.20 17.58 -14.25
CA ASP A 193 25.60 17.87 -13.85
C ASP A 193 25.91 17.83 -12.33
N GLY A 194 24.95 17.40 -11.52
CA GLY A 194 25.00 17.28 -10.07
C GLY A 194 25.34 15.86 -9.61
N LEU A 195 25.90 15.01 -10.46
CA LEU A 195 26.42 13.70 -10.05
C LEU A 195 27.64 13.83 -9.11
N GLY A 196 28.32 14.97 -9.09
CA GLY A 196 29.22 15.33 -7.98
C GLY A 196 28.47 15.55 -6.65
N ASN A 197 27.22 15.98 -6.72
CA ASN A 197 26.45 16.38 -5.55
C ASN A 197 26.01 15.18 -4.70
N VAL A 198 25.74 13.98 -5.24
CA VAL A 198 25.35 12.83 -4.39
C VAL A 198 26.51 12.36 -3.51
N GLU A 199 27.71 12.23 -4.08
CA GLU A 199 28.90 11.91 -3.30
C GLU A 199 29.31 13.09 -2.39
N ASP A 200 29.09 14.35 -2.81
CA ASP A 200 29.30 15.51 -1.93
C ASP A 200 28.27 15.58 -0.80
N TRP A 201 27.01 15.20 -1.03
CA TRP A 201 25.97 15.11 -0.01
C TRP A 201 26.26 13.96 0.94
N LYS A 202 26.77 12.83 0.45
CA LYS A 202 27.22 11.71 1.28
C LYS A 202 28.45 12.09 2.12
N LYS A 203 29.42 12.80 1.54
CA LYS A 203 30.57 13.36 2.27
C LYS A 203 30.13 14.39 3.30
N LYS A 204 29.26 15.35 2.93
CA LYS A 204 28.71 16.36 3.85
C LYS A 204 27.91 15.71 4.98
N TYR A 205 27.13 14.68 4.67
CA TYR A 205 26.40 13.88 5.65
C TYR A 205 27.37 13.16 6.60
N LEU A 206 28.42 12.53 6.07
CA LEU A 206 29.42 11.84 6.88
C LEU A 206 30.17 12.81 7.80
N VAL A 207 30.59 13.97 7.28
CA VAL A 207 31.23 15.04 8.06
C VAL A 207 30.28 15.56 9.15
N SER A 208 29.03 15.83 8.82
CA SER A 208 28.02 16.27 9.79
C SER A 208 27.72 15.20 10.84
N SER A 209 27.70 13.92 10.46
CA SER A 209 27.48 12.79 11.35
C SER A 209 28.65 12.62 12.33
N ASN A 210 29.89 12.72 11.84
CA ASN A 210 31.09 12.68 12.68
C ASN A 210 31.12 13.88 13.62
N LYS A 211 30.78 15.08 13.14
CA LYS A 211 30.73 16.26 14.01
C LYS A 211 29.66 16.14 15.10
N LEU A 212 28.53 15.53 14.80
CA LEU A 212 27.50 15.22 15.79
C LEU A 212 27.99 14.21 16.85
N GLN A 213 28.79 13.23 16.45
CA GLN A 213 29.40 12.28 17.39
C GLN A 213 30.45 12.96 18.28
N GLU A 214 31.30 13.83 17.74
CA GLU A 214 32.24 14.65 18.52
C GLU A 214 31.51 15.49 19.56
N VAL A 215 30.47 16.24 19.17
CA VAL A 215 29.69 17.07 20.10
C VAL A 215 28.99 16.23 21.17
N ARG A 216 28.51 15.02 20.84
CA ARG A 216 27.96 14.09 21.84
C ARG A 216 29.02 13.62 22.84
N HIS A 217 30.24 13.36 22.38
CA HIS A 217 31.35 12.98 23.24
C HIS A 217 31.79 14.15 24.13
N GLU A 218 31.97 15.35 23.56
CA GLU A 218 32.29 16.58 24.30
C GLU A 218 31.22 16.88 25.37
N ALA A 219 29.94 16.75 25.04
CA ALA A 219 28.85 16.95 26.01
C ALA A 219 28.87 15.91 27.15
N GLN A 220 29.25 14.66 26.87
CA GLN A 220 29.43 13.64 27.90
C GLN A 220 30.65 13.93 28.78
N GLU A 221 31.75 14.38 28.18
CA GLU A 221 32.96 14.77 28.91
C GLU A 221 32.71 15.97 29.81
N LEU A 222 32.06 17.03 29.31
CA LEU A 222 31.67 18.21 30.09
C LEU A 222 30.74 17.83 31.25
N ARG A 223 29.79 16.91 31.05
CA ARG A 223 28.96 16.37 32.14
C ARG A 223 29.81 15.66 33.18
N ALA A 224 30.78 14.84 32.77
CA ALA A 224 31.67 14.15 33.70
C ALA A 224 32.57 15.15 34.48
N GLN A 225 33.08 16.18 33.81
CA GLN A 225 33.86 17.25 34.43
C GLN A 225 33.02 18.05 35.43
N LEU A 226 31.79 18.45 35.07
CA LEU A 226 30.85 19.10 35.97
C LEU A 226 30.54 18.24 37.21
N GLN A 227 30.35 16.92 37.04
CA GLN A 227 30.12 16.01 38.17
C GLN A 227 31.37 15.89 39.07
N LYS A 228 32.57 15.86 38.49
CA LYS A 228 33.83 15.88 39.26
C LYS A 228 33.98 17.20 40.04
N GLN A 229 33.77 18.34 39.40
CA GLN A 229 33.83 19.66 40.03
C GLN A 229 32.78 19.80 41.13
N ARG A 230 31.53 19.35 40.88
CA ARG A 230 30.47 19.29 41.89
C ARG A 230 30.89 18.46 43.10
N LYS A 231 31.51 17.29 42.91
CA LYS A 231 32.04 16.47 44.01
C LYS A 231 33.16 17.15 44.79
N VAL A 232 34.05 17.87 44.12
CA VAL A 232 35.11 18.65 44.78
C VAL A 232 34.50 19.78 45.60
N LEU A 233 33.60 20.57 45.01
CA LEU A 233 32.88 21.63 45.73
C LEU A 233 32.08 21.07 46.90
N LEU A 234 31.46 19.91 46.76
CA LEU A 234 30.74 19.26 47.86
C LEU A 234 31.67 18.87 49.02
N LYS A 235 32.90 18.42 48.74
CA LYS A 235 33.92 18.15 49.77
C LYS A 235 34.38 19.44 50.49
N GLU A 236 34.51 20.53 49.75
CA GLU A 236 34.90 21.84 50.31
C GLU A 236 33.78 22.46 51.15
N VAL A 237 32.55 22.39 50.66
CA VAL A 237 31.37 23.01 51.30
C VAL A 237 30.82 22.14 52.44
N GLY A 238 31.01 20.82 52.38
CA GLY A 238 30.66 19.89 53.45
C GLY A 238 29.16 19.53 53.56
N SER A 239 28.27 20.26 52.88
CA SER A 239 26.84 19.94 52.77
C SER A 239 26.29 20.26 51.38
N GLU A 240 25.31 19.48 50.93
CA GLU A 240 24.72 19.65 49.59
C GLU A 240 23.80 20.87 49.51
N GLU A 241 23.15 21.25 50.61
CA GLU A 241 22.30 22.43 50.71
C GLU A 241 23.09 23.74 50.54
N ALA A 242 24.26 23.84 51.19
CA ALA A 242 25.12 25.02 51.05
C ALA A 242 25.76 25.10 49.65
N LEU A 243 25.95 23.98 48.96
CA LEU A 243 26.42 23.98 47.56
C LEU A 243 25.33 24.50 46.60
N GLN A 244 24.08 24.09 46.80
CA GLN A 244 22.95 24.59 46.00
C GLN A 244 22.70 26.08 46.25
N GLN A 245 22.79 26.55 47.49
CA GLN A 245 22.72 27.99 47.81
C GLN A 245 23.87 28.77 47.17
N ALA A 246 25.10 28.26 47.23
CA ALA A 246 26.24 28.92 46.58
C ALA A 246 26.08 29.00 45.06
N LEU A 247 25.59 27.93 44.41
CA LEU A 247 25.32 27.92 42.96
C LEU A 247 24.16 28.86 42.58
N ALA A 248 23.09 28.92 43.39
CA ALA A 248 21.96 29.82 43.15
C ALA A 248 22.34 31.31 43.30
N VAL A 249 23.34 31.60 44.13
CA VAL A 249 23.85 32.95 44.38
C VAL A 249 25.00 33.32 43.41
N ALA A 250 25.63 32.34 42.77
CA ALA A 250 26.75 32.56 41.85
C ALA A 250 26.39 33.37 40.59
N ASP A 251 25.12 33.38 40.20
CA ASP A 251 24.61 34.13 39.04
C ASP A 251 24.33 35.62 39.36
N ASP A 252 24.36 36.01 40.64
CA ASP A 252 24.19 37.41 41.07
C ASP A 252 25.52 38.00 41.58
N PRO A 253 26.21 38.84 40.80
CA PRO A 253 27.53 39.39 41.16
C PRO A 253 27.48 40.36 42.36
N THR A 254 26.30 40.69 42.89
CA THR A 254 26.15 41.59 44.04
C THR A 254 25.97 40.87 45.37
N ALA A 255 25.67 39.57 45.35
CA ALA A 255 25.41 38.77 46.54
C ALA A 255 26.70 38.22 47.16
N ASN A 256 27.49 39.12 47.78
CA ASN A 256 28.78 38.85 48.43
C ASN A 256 28.71 38.01 49.74
N GLN A 257 27.72 37.13 49.92
CA GLN A 257 27.48 36.44 51.19
C GLN A 257 28.24 35.12 51.36
N TRP A 258 28.84 34.56 50.30
CA TRP A 258 29.50 33.25 50.41
C TRP A 258 30.93 33.34 50.94
N LYS A 259 31.12 33.02 52.23
CA LYS A 259 32.44 32.80 52.83
C LYS A 259 32.75 31.31 52.83
N GLY A 260 33.60 30.87 51.90
CA GLY A 260 34.01 29.46 51.80
C GLY A 260 34.64 28.91 53.09
N ARG A 261 34.65 27.57 53.24
CA ARG A 261 35.16 26.88 54.43
C ARG A 261 36.60 27.25 54.79
N ALA A 262 37.48 27.43 53.80
CA ALA A 262 38.86 27.89 54.03
C ALA A 262 38.92 29.30 54.66
N ALA A 263 37.99 30.19 54.30
CA ALA A 263 37.88 31.52 54.89
C ALA A 263 37.31 31.46 56.31
N GLN A 264 36.32 30.58 56.57
CA GLN A 264 35.82 30.31 57.91
C GLN A 264 36.91 29.71 58.82
N ILE A 265 37.67 28.72 58.34
CA ILE A 265 38.79 28.13 59.08
C ILE A 265 39.84 29.20 59.37
N SER A 266 40.19 30.03 58.39
CA SER A 266 41.16 31.12 58.58
C SER A 266 40.67 32.17 59.59
N GLN A 267 39.36 32.46 59.61
CA GLN A 267 38.75 33.34 60.60
C GLN A 267 38.76 32.70 62.00
N LEU A 268 38.37 31.43 62.13
CA LEU A 268 38.41 30.70 63.40
C LEU A 268 39.85 30.55 63.92
N GLN A 269 40.82 30.32 63.05
CA GLN A 269 42.24 30.30 63.40
C GLN A 269 42.74 31.67 63.89
N ARG A 270 42.31 32.77 63.28
CA ARG A 270 42.58 34.13 63.76
C ARG A 270 41.95 34.38 65.13
N GLN A 271 40.69 33.99 65.31
CA GLN A 271 39.99 34.10 66.60
C GLN A 271 40.65 33.24 67.68
N LEU A 272 41.07 32.02 67.36
CA LEU A 272 41.84 31.15 68.26
C LEU A 272 43.19 31.78 68.62
N ARG A 273 43.87 32.43 67.66
CA ARG A 273 45.13 33.12 67.90
C ARG A 273 44.94 34.33 68.82
N GLU A 274 43.95 35.18 68.56
CA GLU A 274 43.60 36.31 69.43
C GLU A 274 43.18 35.85 70.83
N LEU A 275 42.39 34.78 70.94
CA LEU A 275 42.00 34.22 72.24
C LEU A 275 43.20 33.65 72.98
N ARG A 276 44.12 32.97 72.28
CA ARG A 276 45.40 32.52 72.87
C ARG A 276 46.27 33.69 73.30
N GLU A 277 46.38 34.76 72.52
CA GLU A 277 47.09 35.99 72.90
C GLU A 277 46.42 36.67 74.08
N LYS A 278 45.08 36.73 74.15
CA LYS A 278 44.35 37.29 75.30
C LYS A 278 44.53 36.45 76.55
N VAL A 279 44.65 35.13 76.43
CA VAL A 279 44.99 34.24 77.57
C VAL A 279 46.45 34.40 77.97
N ALA A 280 47.37 34.60 77.02
CA ALA A 280 48.78 34.87 77.30
C ALA A 280 49.01 36.27 77.90
N ALA A 281 48.24 37.28 77.48
CA ALA A 281 48.32 38.67 77.96
C ALA A 281 47.49 38.90 79.24
N GLY A 282 46.42 38.13 79.44
CA GLY A 282 45.61 38.11 80.67
C GLY A 282 46.10 37.11 81.71
N GLY A 283 47.11 36.31 81.37
CA GLY A 283 47.81 35.40 82.26
C GLY A 283 49.03 36.06 82.90
N ASP A 284 48.83 37.18 83.58
CA ASP A 284 49.83 37.68 84.54
C ASP A 284 49.42 37.26 85.95
N THR A 285 49.78 36.01 86.28
CA THR A 285 50.47 35.74 87.55
C THR A 285 51.37 34.53 87.34
N GLY A 286 52.65 34.80 87.09
CA GLY A 286 53.72 33.93 87.60
C GLY A 286 54.56 33.17 86.56
N LEU A 287 55.78 33.70 86.41
CA LEU A 287 57.04 33.01 86.13
C LEU A 287 57.49 32.77 84.68
N THR A 288 58.39 33.69 84.30
CA THR A 288 59.74 33.45 83.76
C THR A 288 59.95 32.97 82.32
N ALA A 289 60.87 33.74 81.71
CA ALA A 289 61.93 33.31 80.81
C ALA A 289 61.58 33.15 79.33
N ALA A 290 62.04 34.17 78.60
CA ALA A 290 62.99 34.05 77.50
C ALA A 290 62.60 33.19 76.29
N ALA A 291 62.66 33.89 75.15
CA ALA A 291 63.43 33.51 73.97
C ALA A 291 62.60 33.31 72.68
N VAL A 292 63.15 33.90 71.62
CA VAL A 292 63.32 33.29 70.28
C VAL A 292 62.30 33.67 69.20
N THR A 293 62.78 34.59 68.36
CA THR A 293 62.86 34.55 66.87
C THR A 293 61.74 35.07 65.96
N MET A 294 62.21 36.02 65.12
CA MET A 294 62.11 36.08 63.65
C MET A 294 60.85 36.62 62.97
N VAL A 295 61.08 37.80 62.37
CA VAL A 295 60.50 38.37 61.14
C VAL A 295 60.58 37.35 59.97
N PRO A 296 59.59 37.30 59.04
CA PRO A 296 59.60 38.13 57.81
C PRO A 296 58.26 38.88 57.63
N ALA A 297 58.20 40.17 57.30
CA ALA A 297 58.63 40.84 56.06
C ALA A 297 58.13 40.13 54.78
N ALA A 298 56.85 40.32 54.42
CA ALA A 298 56.36 40.40 53.04
C ALA A 298 54.82 40.56 52.99
N ALA A 299 54.33 41.74 52.56
CA ALA A 299 53.10 41.88 51.73
C ALA A 299 52.82 43.38 51.45
N ALA A 300 53.82 44.11 50.97
CA ALA A 300 53.58 45.31 50.17
C ALA A 300 53.66 44.90 48.69
N ALA A 301 52.53 44.50 48.11
CA ALA A 301 52.36 44.33 46.68
C ALA A 301 50.87 44.51 46.35
N ALA A 302 50.40 45.75 46.48
CA ALA A 302 49.16 46.18 45.88
C ALA A 302 49.41 46.49 44.39
N GLN A 303 48.48 46.02 43.53
CA GLN A 303 48.38 46.10 42.06
C GLN A 303 49.17 45.01 41.28
N PRO A 304 48.66 44.33 40.19
CA PRO A 304 47.49 44.61 39.34
C PRO A 304 46.64 43.34 39.00
N LYS A 305 45.47 43.11 39.62
CA LYS A 305 44.58 41.96 39.26
C LYS A 305 43.36 42.34 38.42
N VAL A 306 43.15 43.63 38.15
CA VAL A 306 42.05 44.14 37.32
C VAL A 306 42.04 43.61 35.89
N PRO A 307 43.17 43.48 35.15
CA PRO A 307 43.12 43.00 33.76
C PRO A 307 42.76 41.52 33.65
N ALA A 308 43.11 40.68 34.64
CA ALA A 308 42.77 39.26 34.62
C ALA A 308 41.27 39.01 34.84
N VAL A 309 40.61 39.85 35.66
CA VAL A 309 39.16 39.79 35.88
C VAL A 309 38.39 40.31 34.66
N SER A 310 38.86 41.39 34.03
CA SER A 310 38.29 41.87 32.76
C SER A 310 38.41 40.81 31.65
N GLN A 311 39.59 40.23 31.45
CA GLN A 311 39.78 39.17 30.44
C GLN A 311 38.90 37.94 30.70
N ALA A 312 38.66 37.58 31.97
CA ALA A 312 37.74 36.49 32.30
C ALA A 312 36.27 36.84 32.03
N ALA A 313 35.87 38.10 32.23
CA ALA A 313 34.53 38.57 31.91
C ALA A 313 34.31 38.66 30.39
N ASP A 314 35.31 39.12 29.64
CA ASP A 314 35.27 39.21 28.18
C ASP A 314 35.17 37.81 27.55
N LYS A 315 35.96 36.84 28.03
CA LYS A 315 35.84 35.43 27.59
C LYS A 315 34.46 34.84 27.86
N ARG A 316 33.85 35.13 29.02
CA ARG A 316 32.48 34.67 29.32
C ARG A 316 31.45 35.31 28.39
N ARG A 317 31.65 36.58 28.01
CA ARG A 317 30.78 37.26 27.04
C ARG A 317 30.92 36.64 25.65
N GLU A 318 32.14 36.40 25.20
CA GLU A 318 32.41 35.72 23.92
C GLU A 318 31.82 34.30 23.89
N GLU A 319 31.96 33.53 24.97
CA GLU A 319 31.34 32.20 25.10
C GLU A 319 29.82 32.29 25.09
N PHE A 320 29.23 33.29 25.76
CA PHE A 320 27.79 33.50 25.77
C PHE A 320 27.26 33.91 24.40
N GLU A 321 27.93 34.82 23.70
CA GLU A 321 27.60 35.23 22.33
C GLU A 321 27.69 34.03 21.38
N ARG A 322 28.74 33.22 21.49
CA ARG A 322 28.90 31.99 20.71
C ARG A 322 27.78 30.97 20.98
N LEU A 323 27.43 30.74 22.25
CA LEU A 323 26.33 29.84 22.60
C LEU A 323 24.98 30.40 22.11
N GLN A 324 24.80 31.72 22.14
CA GLN A 324 23.60 32.36 21.61
C GLN A 324 23.50 32.19 20.09
N GLU A 325 24.59 32.39 19.35
CA GLU A 325 24.66 32.12 17.91
C GLU A 325 24.37 30.64 17.59
N GLU A 326 24.92 29.70 18.37
CA GLU A 326 24.65 28.27 18.21
C GLU A 326 23.17 27.94 18.46
N VAL A 327 22.54 28.54 19.48
CA VAL A 327 21.10 28.37 19.75
C VAL A 327 20.24 28.93 18.61
N GLU A 328 20.57 30.11 18.08
CA GLU A 328 19.86 30.71 16.95
C GLU A 328 20.00 29.86 15.68
N LYS A 329 21.21 29.36 15.41
CA LYS A 329 21.48 28.42 14.31
C LYS A 329 20.66 27.14 14.45
N LEU A 330 20.66 26.50 15.62
CA LEU A 330 19.87 25.28 15.88
C LEU A 330 18.36 25.53 15.75
N ARG A 331 17.86 26.72 16.13
CA ARG A 331 16.45 27.09 15.91
C ARG A 331 16.12 27.24 14.43
N ALA A 332 17.02 27.84 13.64
CA ALA A 332 16.85 27.94 12.19
C ALA A 332 16.83 26.56 11.51
N GLU A 333 17.77 25.68 11.87
CA GLU A 333 17.82 24.30 11.38
C GLU A 333 16.56 23.51 11.77
N GLN A 334 16.06 23.69 13.01
CA GLN A 334 14.80 23.07 13.45
C GLN A 334 13.60 23.55 12.62
N ALA A 335 13.53 24.85 12.30
CA ALA A 335 12.46 25.42 11.49
C ALA A 335 12.52 24.89 10.04
N GLU A 336 13.72 24.81 9.46
CA GLU A 336 13.94 24.25 8.13
C GLU A 336 13.55 22.76 8.07
N ALA A 337 13.94 21.97 9.08
CA ALA A 337 13.58 20.56 9.19
C ALA A 337 12.05 20.36 9.28
N LYS A 338 11.35 21.20 10.05
CA LYS A 338 9.88 21.19 10.11
C LYS A 338 9.24 21.54 8.76
N SER A 339 9.78 22.53 8.06
CA SER A 339 9.32 22.90 6.70
C SER A 339 9.49 21.74 5.72
N LYS A 340 10.67 21.09 5.71
CA LYS A 340 10.93 19.88 4.90
C LYS A 340 9.99 18.74 5.24
N GLN A 341 9.70 18.51 6.52
CA GLN A 341 8.76 17.47 6.95
C GLN A 341 7.35 17.73 6.42
N VAL A 342 6.87 18.99 6.47
CA VAL A 342 5.54 19.35 5.93
C VAL A 342 5.50 19.17 4.41
N ALA A 343 6.53 19.59 3.69
CA ALA A 343 6.64 19.41 2.24
C ALA A 343 6.67 17.92 1.83
N LEU A 344 7.38 17.07 2.58
CA LEU A 344 7.38 15.63 2.33
C LEU A 344 6.02 15.00 2.62
N LYS A 345 5.33 15.41 3.69
CA LYS A 345 3.97 14.95 4.01
C LYS A 345 2.97 15.34 2.92
N SER A 346 3.03 16.57 2.41
CA SER A 346 2.12 16.99 1.32
C SER A 346 2.40 16.23 0.02
N ARG A 347 3.67 16.02 -0.33
CA ARG A 347 4.06 15.20 -1.49
C ARG A 347 3.60 13.74 -1.34
N ALA A 348 3.79 13.13 -0.17
CA ALA A 348 3.32 11.78 0.11
C ALA A 348 1.80 11.66 -0.05
N GLY A 349 1.04 12.62 0.50
CA GLY A 349 -0.42 12.65 0.36
C GLY A 349 -0.88 12.76 -1.09
N LEU A 350 -0.19 13.56 -1.91
CA LEU A 350 -0.48 13.69 -3.34
C LEU A 350 -0.19 12.39 -4.10
N LEU A 351 0.98 11.78 -3.87
CA LEU A 351 1.35 10.50 -4.49
C LEU A 351 0.39 9.36 -4.10
N GLU A 352 -0.04 9.29 -2.83
CA GLU A 352 -1.05 8.33 -2.39
C GLU A 352 -2.40 8.54 -3.07
N SER A 353 -2.81 9.80 -3.28
CA SER A 353 -4.06 10.10 -3.99
C SER A 353 -4.00 9.67 -5.45
N GLN A 354 -2.88 9.95 -6.14
CA GLN A 354 -2.65 9.52 -7.51
C GLN A 354 -2.60 7.99 -7.64
N LEU A 355 -1.99 7.30 -6.68
CA LEU A 355 -1.96 5.83 -6.65
C LEU A 355 -3.37 5.25 -6.48
N ARG A 356 -4.21 5.85 -5.62
CA ARG A 356 -5.61 5.45 -5.46
C ARG A 356 -6.42 5.66 -6.74
N GLU A 357 -6.23 6.77 -7.42
CA GLU A 357 -6.88 7.07 -8.70
C GLU A 357 -6.45 6.11 -9.81
N MET A 358 -5.15 5.86 -9.97
CA MET A 358 -4.63 4.89 -10.94
C MET A 358 -5.16 3.47 -10.68
N LYS A 359 -5.27 3.06 -9.41
CA LYS A 359 -5.88 1.77 -9.04
C LYS A 359 -7.36 1.72 -9.42
N ALA A 360 -8.12 2.79 -9.16
CA ALA A 360 -9.52 2.89 -9.55
C ALA A 360 -9.68 2.82 -11.08
N ASN A 361 -8.84 3.53 -11.83
CA ASN A 361 -8.83 3.50 -13.30
C ASN A 361 -8.49 2.11 -13.85
N SER A 362 -7.50 1.42 -13.27
CA SER A 362 -7.16 0.05 -13.65
C SER A 362 -8.31 -0.92 -13.37
N GLN A 363 -8.98 -0.81 -12.21
CA GLN A 363 -10.17 -1.62 -11.90
C GLN A 363 -11.32 -1.35 -12.86
N PHE A 364 -11.52 -0.09 -13.27
CA PHE A 364 -12.53 0.28 -14.25
C PHE A 364 -12.24 -0.35 -15.62
N LEU A 365 -10.99 -0.29 -16.10
CA LEU A 365 -10.58 -0.89 -17.37
C LEU A 365 -10.72 -2.42 -17.36
N LEU A 366 -10.41 -3.07 -16.24
CA LEU A 366 -10.60 -4.52 -16.10
C LEU A 366 -12.09 -4.89 -16.20
N ARG A 367 -12.97 -4.18 -15.48
CA ARG A 367 -14.43 -4.40 -15.58
C ARG A 367 -14.93 -4.20 -17.00
N LYS A 368 -14.47 -3.15 -17.68
CA LYS A 368 -14.83 -2.90 -19.08
C LYS A 368 -14.36 -4.04 -19.99
N SER A 369 -13.16 -4.57 -19.78
CA SER A 369 -12.66 -5.73 -20.53
C SER A 369 -13.52 -6.97 -20.29
N ASP A 370 -13.93 -7.23 -19.05
CA ASP A 370 -14.82 -8.34 -18.71
C ASP A 370 -16.20 -8.18 -19.40
N ASP A 371 -16.74 -6.96 -19.42
CA ASP A 371 -17.99 -6.62 -20.11
C ASP A 371 -17.87 -6.80 -21.63
N ASP A 372 -16.76 -6.35 -22.22
CA ASP A 372 -16.46 -6.50 -23.66
C ASP A 372 -16.30 -8.00 -24.03
N ASP A 373 -15.63 -8.80 -23.19
CA ASP A 373 -15.50 -10.25 -23.37
C ASP A 373 -16.86 -10.96 -23.28
N ALA A 374 -17.72 -10.55 -22.34
CA ALA A 374 -19.09 -11.05 -22.23
C ALA A 374 -19.92 -10.72 -23.48
N LEU A 375 -19.79 -9.51 -24.01
CA LEU A 375 -20.44 -9.08 -25.25
C LEU A 375 -19.95 -9.91 -26.45
N VAL A 376 -18.62 -10.09 -26.59
CA VAL A 376 -18.05 -10.92 -27.66
C VAL A 376 -18.53 -12.37 -27.55
N ALA A 377 -18.60 -12.93 -26.34
CA ALA A 377 -19.14 -14.27 -26.11
C ALA A 377 -20.62 -14.37 -26.51
N ALA A 378 -21.44 -13.34 -26.19
CA ALA A 378 -22.84 -13.29 -26.59
C ALA A 378 -23.00 -13.23 -28.12
N MET A 379 -22.23 -12.39 -28.81
CA MET A 379 -22.24 -12.31 -30.28
C MET A 379 -21.81 -13.63 -30.92
N ARG A 380 -20.77 -14.29 -30.40
CA ARG A 380 -20.33 -15.60 -30.90
C ARG A 380 -21.42 -16.67 -30.75
N ARG A 381 -22.15 -16.68 -29.64
CA ARG A 381 -23.30 -17.59 -29.44
C ARG A 381 -24.41 -17.31 -30.45
N GLN A 382 -24.71 -16.04 -30.74
CA GLN A 382 -25.73 -15.67 -31.72
C GLN A 382 -25.33 -16.09 -33.14
N MET A 383 -24.07 -15.88 -33.53
CA MET A 383 -23.57 -16.36 -34.82
C MET A 383 -23.57 -17.88 -34.90
N GLY A 384 -23.21 -18.59 -33.82
CA GLY A 384 -23.32 -20.05 -33.74
C GLY A 384 -24.75 -20.54 -33.95
N ARG A 385 -25.73 -19.95 -33.26
CA ARG A 385 -27.15 -20.29 -33.44
C ARG A 385 -27.65 -20.05 -34.87
N ARG A 386 -27.24 -18.95 -35.52
CA ARG A 386 -27.62 -18.68 -36.92
C ARG A 386 -26.98 -19.64 -37.90
N ALA A 387 -25.72 -20.04 -37.66
CA ALA A 387 -25.05 -21.05 -38.48
C ALA A 387 -25.73 -22.43 -38.34
N GLU A 388 -26.18 -22.79 -37.14
CA GLU A 388 -26.94 -24.02 -36.88
C GLU A 388 -28.37 -23.98 -37.45
N ALA A 389 -29.04 -22.81 -37.42
CA ALA A 389 -30.38 -22.64 -37.99
C ALA A 389 -30.38 -22.61 -39.54
N GLY A 390 -29.32 -22.06 -40.15
CA GLY A 390 -29.17 -22.04 -41.61
C GLY A 390 -29.02 -23.41 -42.28
N ASP A 391 -28.83 -24.48 -41.50
CA ASP A 391 -28.82 -25.87 -41.99
C ASP A 391 -30.21 -26.54 -41.89
N VAL A 392 -31.24 -25.88 -41.33
CA VAL A 392 -32.55 -26.51 -41.02
C VAL A 392 -33.79 -25.82 -41.60
N GLU A 393 -33.78 -24.53 -41.98
CA GLU A 393 -34.99 -23.86 -42.50
C GLU A 393 -34.86 -23.32 -43.94
N GLU A 394 -35.05 -24.22 -44.91
CA GLU A 394 -35.98 -23.93 -46.00
C GLU A 394 -37.35 -24.40 -45.49
N LEU A 395 -38.32 -23.48 -45.31
CA LEU A 395 -39.74 -23.67 -44.96
C LEU A 395 -40.14 -22.99 -43.61
N ASP A 396 -40.61 -21.73 -43.71
CA ASP A 396 -41.48 -20.98 -42.74
C ASP A 396 -40.91 -19.82 -41.88
N GLU A 397 -39.80 -19.17 -42.28
CA GLU A 397 -39.17 -18.09 -41.48
C GLU A 397 -39.88 -16.72 -41.42
N GLY A 398 -40.92 -16.46 -42.22
CA GLY A 398 -41.48 -15.11 -42.37
C GLY A 398 -42.27 -14.57 -41.17
N GLY A 399 -42.99 -15.46 -40.45
CA GLY A 399 -43.89 -15.06 -39.35
C GLY A 399 -43.20 -15.02 -37.98
N ALA A 400 -42.33 -15.98 -37.69
CA ALA A 400 -41.63 -16.08 -36.41
C ALA A 400 -40.57 -15.00 -36.25
N ALA A 401 -39.81 -14.69 -37.31
CA ALA A 401 -38.81 -13.62 -37.29
C ALA A 401 -39.43 -12.23 -37.10
N ALA A 402 -40.64 -11.99 -37.64
CA ALA A 402 -41.36 -10.73 -37.46
C ALA A 402 -41.82 -10.54 -35.99
N ALA A 403 -42.32 -11.60 -35.36
CA ALA A 403 -42.72 -11.57 -33.95
C ALA A 403 -41.51 -11.39 -33.01
N GLU A 404 -40.37 -12.03 -33.31
CA GLU A 404 -39.12 -11.84 -32.56
C GLU A 404 -38.59 -10.41 -32.70
N LEU A 405 -38.65 -9.84 -33.91
CA LEU A 405 -38.24 -8.45 -34.17
C LEU A 405 -39.11 -7.43 -33.42
N GLU A 406 -40.42 -7.70 -33.30
CA GLU A 406 -41.36 -6.87 -32.55
C GLU A 406 -41.12 -6.95 -31.04
N GLY A 407 -40.81 -8.15 -30.52
CA GLY A 407 -40.38 -8.34 -29.13
C GLY A 407 -39.10 -7.59 -28.78
N LEU A 408 -38.07 -7.66 -29.64
CA LEU A 408 -36.82 -6.92 -29.46
C LEU A 408 -37.00 -5.39 -29.55
N ARG A 409 -38.01 -4.93 -30.28
CA ARG A 409 -38.40 -3.50 -30.34
C ARG A 409 -39.01 -3.04 -29.02
N GLN A 410 -39.93 -3.81 -28.46
CA GLN A 410 -40.55 -3.52 -27.17
C GLN A 410 -39.52 -3.52 -26.04
N GLU A 411 -38.59 -4.47 -26.03
CA GLU A 411 -37.49 -4.51 -25.06
C GLU A 411 -36.57 -3.28 -25.19
N ASN A 412 -36.29 -2.83 -26.42
CA ASN A 412 -35.52 -1.61 -26.65
C ASN A 412 -36.22 -0.36 -26.12
N GLU A 413 -37.53 -0.23 -26.35
CA GLU A 413 -38.32 0.89 -25.82
C GLU A 413 -38.34 0.89 -24.29
N GLU A 414 -38.43 -0.29 -23.67
CA GLU A 414 -38.37 -0.42 -22.21
C GLU A 414 -36.99 -0.02 -21.65
N LEU A 415 -35.91 -0.49 -22.26
CA LEU A 415 -34.53 -0.12 -21.88
C LEU A 415 -34.26 1.37 -22.08
N GLN A 416 -34.77 1.97 -23.16
CA GLN A 416 -34.71 3.42 -23.38
C GLN A 416 -35.45 4.18 -22.28
N GLY A 417 -36.66 3.74 -21.91
CA GLY A 417 -37.40 4.33 -20.80
C GLY A 417 -36.69 4.19 -19.44
N GLN A 418 -35.96 3.10 -19.21
CA GLN A 418 -35.12 2.95 -18.01
C GLN A 418 -33.94 3.93 -18.01
N LEU A 419 -33.27 4.10 -19.15
CA LEU A 419 -32.18 5.06 -19.33
C LEU A 419 -32.63 6.50 -19.09
N GLU A 420 -33.80 6.90 -19.62
CA GLU A 420 -34.38 8.22 -19.39
C GLU A 420 -34.69 8.47 -17.92
N ARG A 421 -35.27 7.48 -17.23
CA ARG A 421 -35.51 7.57 -15.77
C ARG A 421 -34.20 7.72 -14.99
N GLN A 422 -33.17 6.95 -15.33
CA GLN A 422 -31.85 7.08 -14.70
C GLN A 422 -31.22 8.44 -14.97
N ALA A 423 -31.30 8.95 -16.20
CA ALA A 423 -30.81 10.28 -16.56
C ALA A 423 -31.52 11.37 -15.74
N GLN A 424 -32.82 11.24 -15.52
CA GLN A 424 -33.60 12.17 -14.72
C GLN A 424 -33.21 12.13 -13.24
N ILE A 425 -32.96 10.95 -12.67
CA ILE A 425 -32.44 10.78 -11.31
C ILE A 425 -31.06 11.44 -11.16
N VAL A 426 -30.16 11.24 -12.12
CA VAL A 426 -28.83 11.87 -12.10
C VAL A 426 -28.93 13.39 -12.13
N VAL A 427 -29.82 13.96 -12.95
CA VAL A 427 -30.06 15.40 -12.99
C VAL A 427 -30.59 15.90 -11.64
N GLN A 428 -31.55 15.20 -11.03
CA GLN A 428 -32.06 15.56 -9.70
C GLN A 428 -30.99 15.47 -8.62
N LEU A 429 -30.14 14.45 -8.62
CA LEU A 429 -29.04 14.31 -7.66
C LEU A 429 -27.99 15.40 -7.85
N ARG A 430 -27.68 15.78 -9.10
CA ARG A 430 -26.79 16.92 -9.39
C ARG A 430 -27.38 18.22 -8.89
N GLN A 431 -28.67 18.48 -9.12
CA GLN A 431 -29.35 19.66 -8.61
C GLN A 431 -29.38 19.70 -7.08
N LYS A 432 -29.68 18.57 -6.42
CA LYS A 432 -29.64 18.45 -4.95
C LYS A 432 -28.23 18.64 -4.39
N SER A 433 -27.20 18.08 -5.04
CA SER A 433 -25.80 18.27 -4.65
C SER A 433 -25.36 19.72 -4.82
N LEU A 434 -25.76 20.36 -5.92
CA LEU A 434 -25.51 21.78 -6.16
C LEU A 434 -26.20 22.65 -5.09
N ALA A 435 -27.47 22.38 -4.78
CA ALA A 435 -28.22 23.07 -3.74
C ALA A 435 -27.58 22.88 -2.35
N ALA A 436 -27.20 21.65 -1.99
CA ALA A 436 -26.51 21.35 -0.74
C ALA A 436 -25.12 22.00 -0.65
N SER A 437 -24.41 22.13 -1.77
CA SER A 437 -23.14 22.88 -1.85
C SER A 437 -23.37 24.38 -1.70
N CYS A 438 -24.44 24.92 -2.27
CA CYS A 438 -24.85 26.30 -2.04
C CYS A 438 -25.24 26.55 -0.57
N GLU A 439 -25.99 25.66 0.07
CA GLU A 439 -26.38 25.78 1.47
C GLU A 439 -25.18 25.61 2.43
N ASN A 440 -24.28 24.65 2.19
CA ASN A 440 -23.12 24.41 3.06
C ASN A 440 -21.93 25.34 2.77
N GLY A 441 -21.79 25.84 1.55
CA GLY A 441 -20.73 26.77 1.14
C GLY A 441 -21.09 28.25 1.37
N SER A 442 -22.37 28.60 1.44
CA SER A 442 -22.81 30.00 1.60
C SER A 442 -22.97 30.43 3.06
N VAL A 443 -23.20 29.52 4.01
CA VAL A 443 -23.41 29.89 5.43
C VAL A 443 -22.15 30.47 6.10
N ARG A 444 -20.94 30.28 5.54
CA ARG A 444 -19.71 30.80 6.15
C ARG A 444 -19.21 32.13 5.58
N LEU A 445 -19.65 32.54 4.38
CA LEU A 445 -19.20 33.76 3.71
C LEU A 445 -20.30 34.40 2.84
N GLY A 446 -21.54 34.39 3.32
CA GLY A 446 -22.66 35.06 2.66
C GLY A 446 -22.54 36.60 2.73
N PRO A 447 -23.04 37.34 1.72
CA PRO A 447 -22.88 38.80 1.57
C PRO A 447 -23.66 39.66 2.58
N LYS A 448 -24.31 39.05 3.59
CA LYS A 448 -25.12 39.76 4.59
C LYS A 448 -24.50 39.82 5.99
N SER A 449 -23.29 39.28 6.20
CA SER A 449 -22.57 39.40 7.48
C SER A 449 -21.57 40.56 7.50
N ALA A 450 -21.70 41.51 6.58
CA ALA A 450 -20.76 42.62 6.35
C ALA A 450 -20.97 43.84 7.25
N GLU A 451 -21.61 43.70 8.42
CA GLU A 451 -21.75 44.82 9.35
C GLU A 451 -21.20 44.43 10.71
N SER A 452 -20.06 45.04 11.02
CA SER A 452 -19.31 45.00 12.28
C SER A 452 -18.28 43.87 12.43
N SER A 453 -17.03 44.17 12.03
CA SER A 453 -15.77 43.47 12.35
C SER A 453 -15.36 42.24 11.52
N VAL A 454 -15.50 42.31 10.18
CA VAL A 454 -14.72 41.41 9.33
C VAL A 454 -13.24 41.81 9.43
N SER A 455 -12.42 40.95 10.05
CA SER A 455 -10.98 41.17 10.16
C SER A 455 -10.31 41.21 8.76
N ASP A 456 -9.28 42.03 8.57
CA ASP A 456 -8.53 42.13 7.30
C ASP A 456 -8.10 40.77 6.74
N ARG A 457 -7.83 39.82 7.64
CA ARG A 457 -7.48 38.45 7.28
C ARG A 457 -8.60 37.70 6.54
N GLN A 458 -9.86 37.92 6.93
CA GLN A 458 -11.02 37.32 6.27
C GLN A 458 -11.27 37.96 4.89
N LEU A 459 -10.99 39.25 4.72
CA LEU A 459 -11.04 39.91 3.42
C LEU A 459 -9.96 39.37 2.48
N ILE A 460 -8.73 39.18 2.97
CA ILE A 460 -7.63 38.60 2.19
C ILE A 460 -7.96 37.17 1.74
N ASP A 461 -8.47 36.34 2.66
CA ASP A 461 -8.86 34.96 2.32
C ASP A 461 -10.05 34.92 1.36
N ARG A 462 -11.00 35.87 1.46
CA ARG A 462 -12.11 36.01 0.52
C ARG A 462 -11.64 36.43 -0.86
N VAL A 463 -10.73 37.41 -0.97
CA VAL A 463 -10.14 37.83 -2.25
C VAL A 463 -9.38 36.69 -2.90
N ARG A 464 -8.56 35.95 -2.15
CA ARG A 464 -7.83 34.77 -2.66
C ARG A 464 -8.77 33.68 -3.18
N PHE A 465 -9.88 33.44 -2.47
CA PHE A 465 -10.88 32.47 -2.91
C PHE A 465 -11.53 32.90 -4.23
N LEU A 466 -11.96 34.17 -4.33
CA LEU A 466 -12.58 34.71 -5.54
C LEU A 466 -11.59 34.74 -6.72
N GLU A 467 -10.31 35.00 -6.49
CA GLU A 467 -9.26 34.92 -7.51
C GLU A 467 -9.07 33.49 -8.06
N ALA A 468 -9.06 32.48 -7.17
CA ALA A 468 -8.97 31.09 -7.58
C ALA A 468 -10.22 30.62 -8.35
N GLU A 469 -11.41 31.10 -7.97
CA GLU A 469 -12.66 30.83 -8.67
C GLU A 469 -12.69 31.49 -10.05
N ASN A 470 -12.25 32.75 -10.15
CA ASN A 470 -12.10 33.46 -11.43
C ASN A 470 -11.12 32.75 -12.36
N GLN A 471 -9.99 32.24 -11.85
CA GLN A 471 -9.03 31.50 -12.66
C GLN A 471 -9.66 30.22 -13.25
N LYS A 472 -10.44 29.47 -12.45
CA LYS A 472 -11.16 28.28 -12.92
C LYS A 472 -12.21 28.60 -13.98
N ALA A 473 -12.98 29.66 -13.76
CA ALA A 473 -13.97 30.12 -14.74
C ALA A 473 -13.30 30.57 -16.04
N GLY A 474 -12.14 31.22 -15.96
CA GLY A 474 -11.32 31.60 -17.11
C GLY A 474 -10.83 30.40 -17.93
N GLU A 475 -10.30 29.37 -17.28
CA GLU A 475 -9.90 28.12 -17.95
C GLU A 475 -11.09 27.42 -18.63
N HIS A 476 -12.27 27.41 -17.99
CA HIS A 476 -13.47 26.82 -18.58
C HIS A 476 -13.96 27.61 -19.80
N VAL A 477 -13.90 28.95 -19.75
CA VAL A 477 -14.16 29.80 -20.94
C VAL A 477 -13.13 29.52 -22.04
N ARG A 478 -11.84 29.34 -21.69
CA ARG A 478 -10.78 29.02 -22.66
C ARG A 478 -11.06 27.71 -23.38
N LEU A 479 -11.37 26.65 -22.63
CA LEU A 479 -11.71 25.33 -23.19
C LEU A 479 -12.95 25.37 -24.08
N LEU A 480 -13.99 26.11 -23.68
CA LEU A 480 -15.19 26.24 -24.51
C LEU A 480 -14.92 27.05 -25.80
N ARG A 481 -14.00 28.03 -25.77
CA ARG A 481 -13.54 28.72 -26.98
C ARG A 481 -12.76 27.79 -27.89
N GLU A 482 -11.82 27.03 -27.34
CA GLU A 482 -11.02 26.04 -28.07
C GLU A 482 -11.92 25.00 -28.76
N GLN A 483 -12.92 24.46 -28.05
CA GLN A 483 -13.91 23.54 -28.64
C GLN A 483 -14.76 24.18 -29.75
N LEU A 484 -15.05 25.48 -29.66
CA LEU A 484 -15.77 26.22 -30.71
C LEU A 484 -14.89 26.53 -31.92
N GLU A 485 -13.60 26.76 -31.72
CA GLU A 485 -12.61 27.03 -32.76
C GLU A 485 -12.21 25.74 -33.52
N GLU A 486 -11.98 24.64 -32.79
CA GLU A 486 -11.70 23.31 -33.38
C GLU A 486 -12.88 22.77 -34.20
N GLY A 487 -14.12 23.10 -33.82
CA GLY A 487 -15.31 22.73 -34.60
C GLY A 487 -15.56 23.58 -35.86
N GLY A 488 -14.89 24.74 -35.99
CA GLY A 488 -15.09 25.70 -37.08
C GLY A 488 -13.97 25.72 -38.13
N GLY A 489 -12.78 25.22 -37.79
CA GLY A 489 -11.63 25.14 -38.70
C GLY A 489 -11.68 23.89 -39.57
N GLY A 490 -12.08 24.05 -40.84
CA GLY A 490 -12.07 22.98 -41.83
C GLY A 490 -10.66 22.45 -42.12
N SER A 491 -10.19 21.48 -41.33
CA SER A 491 -9.13 20.57 -41.72
C SER A 491 -9.11 19.35 -40.79
N GLY A 492 -9.59 18.21 -41.28
CA GLY A 492 -9.26 16.90 -40.72
C GLY A 492 -10.25 16.31 -39.71
N SER A 493 -11.29 15.66 -40.21
CA SER A 493 -11.84 14.42 -39.64
C SER A 493 -12.43 14.46 -38.21
N SER A 494 -13.28 15.44 -37.90
CA SER A 494 -14.28 15.28 -36.83
C SER A 494 -15.66 15.69 -37.32
N ARG A 495 -16.67 14.87 -37.05
CA ARG A 495 -18.07 15.11 -37.46
C ARG A 495 -18.49 16.49 -36.95
N PRO A 496 -19.07 17.37 -37.79
CA PRO A 496 -19.52 18.68 -37.35
C PRO A 496 -20.57 18.52 -36.25
N PHE A 497 -20.42 19.30 -35.17
CA PHE A 497 -21.45 19.38 -34.14
C PHE A 497 -22.76 19.87 -34.76
N SER A 498 -23.88 19.31 -34.30
CA SER A 498 -25.22 19.79 -34.69
C SER A 498 -25.33 21.30 -34.43
N ALA A 499 -25.96 22.05 -35.35
CA ALA A 499 -26.14 23.49 -35.26
C ALA A 499 -26.76 23.93 -33.91
N GLU A 500 -27.62 23.10 -33.34
CA GLU A 500 -28.25 23.33 -32.04
C GLU A 500 -27.28 23.17 -30.86
N SER A 501 -26.31 22.25 -30.96
CA SER A 501 -25.26 22.06 -29.95
C SER A 501 -24.29 23.25 -29.93
N THR A 502 -23.94 23.78 -31.11
CA THR A 502 -23.03 24.93 -31.23
C THR A 502 -23.65 26.22 -30.70
N LEU A 503 -24.96 26.44 -30.91
CA LEU A 503 -25.71 27.56 -30.32
C LEU A 503 -25.73 27.48 -28.78
N ASN A 504 -26.06 26.30 -28.24
CA ASN A 504 -26.04 26.07 -26.80
C ASN A 504 -24.65 26.28 -26.17
N LEU A 505 -23.57 25.95 -26.88
CA LEU A 505 -22.20 26.20 -26.41
C LEU A 505 -21.88 27.70 -26.38
N LYS A 506 -22.28 28.45 -27.42
CA LYS A 506 -22.09 29.90 -27.50
C LYS A 506 -22.85 30.65 -26.39
N ASP A 507 -24.08 30.24 -26.10
CA ASP A 507 -24.87 30.85 -25.03
C ASP A 507 -24.28 30.56 -23.64
N LYS A 508 -23.80 29.33 -23.40
CA LYS A 508 -23.06 28.99 -22.18
C LYS A 508 -21.77 29.80 -22.04
N LEU A 509 -21.04 29.99 -23.14
CA LEU A 509 -19.83 30.79 -23.17
C LEU A 509 -20.10 32.25 -22.84
N ARG A 510 -21.19 32.82 -23.39
CA ARG A 510 -21.65 34.17 -23.06
C ARG A 510 -21.99 34.31 -21.57
N GLN A 511 -22.81 33.39 -21.03
CA GLN A 511 -23.20 33.40 -19.61
C GLN A 511 -22.00 33.29 -18.67
N LEU A 512 -21.03 32.42 -18.98
CA LEU A 512 -19.82 32.28 -18.16
C LEU A 512 -18.91 33.51 -18.26
N SER A 513 -18.77 34.10 -19.45
CA SER A 513 -17.98 35.32 -19.62
C SER A 513 -18.58 36.52 -18.87
N GLU A 514 -19.90 36.64 -18.81
CA GLU A 514 -20.60 37.69 -18.07
C GLU A 514 -20.47 37.51 -16.55
N ARG A 515 -20.54 36.27 -16.06
CA ARG A 515 -20.29 35.93 -14.65
C ARG A 515 -18.84 36.23 -14.24
N LEU A 516 -17.88 35.87 -15.08
CA LEU A 516 -16.46 36.19 -14.85
C LEU A 516 -16.27 37.71 -14.73
N ALA A 517 -16.82 38.48 -15.68
CA ALA A 517 -16.72 39.94 -15.66
C ALA A 517 -17.40 40.57 -14.43
N ALA A 518 -18.51 40.00 -13.93
CA ALA A 518 -19.15 40.46 -12.72
C ALA A 518 -18.29 40.21 -11.47
N ALA A 519 -17.72 39.01 -11.35
CA ALA A 519 -16.84 38.64 -10.23
C ALA A 519 -15.52 39.45 -10.23
N GLU A 520 -14.97 39.76 -11.40
CA GLU A 520 -13.80 40.66 -11.54
C GLU A 520 -14.11 42.08 -11.06
N ARG A 521 -15.29 42.61 -11.38
CA ARG A 521 -15.74 43.93 -10.87
C ARG A 521 -15.89 43.93 -9.35
N GLU A 522 -16.45 42.87 -8.78
CA GLU A 522 -16.56 42.71 -7.32
C GLU A 522 -15.19 42.67 -6.64
N ASN A 523 -14.25 41.88 -7.18
CA ASN A 523 -12.87 41.80 -6.68
C ASN A 523 -12.16 43.17 -6.74
N LYS A 524 -12.38 43.91 -7.83
CA LYS A 524 -11.85 45.27 -7.98
C LYS A 524 -12.47 46.23 -6.95
N SER A 525 -13.76 46.09 -6.66
CA SER A 525 -14.45 46.90 -5.65
C SER A 525 -13.95 46.60 -4.23
N LEU A 526 -13.73 45.32 -3.88
CA LEU A 526 -13.17 44.93 -2.58
C LEU A 526 -11.74 45.45 -2.38
N ARG A 527 -10.92 45.47 -3.44
CA ARG A 527 -9.57 46.04 -3.40
C ARG A 527 -9.55 47.57 -3.31
N GLN A 528 -10.61 48.22 -3.77
CA GLN A 528 -10.74 49.68 -3.76
C GLN A 528 -11.45 50.22 -2.53
N GLN A 529 -12.03 49.38 -1.67
CA GLN A 529 -12.51 49.83 -0.35
C GLN A 529 -11.29 50.24 0.49
N PRO A 530 -11.08 51.55 0.75
CA PRO A 530 -10.01 51.98 1.63
C PRO A 530 -10.34 51.51 3.05
N ALA A 531 -9.32 51.06 3.79
CA ALA A 531 -9.36 50.76 5.22
C ALA A 531 -9.62 52.03 6.05
N SER A 532 -10.75 52.69 5.82
CA SER A 532 -11.13 54.00 6.34
C SER A 532 -11.90 53.93 7.67
N GLY A 533 -11.88 52.77 8.34
CA GLY A 533 -12.52 52.59 9.63
C GLY A 533 -11.50 52.43 10.75
N GLY A 534 -11.05 53.55 11.34
CA GLY A 534 -10.46 53.50 12.68
C GLY A 534 -9.26 54.43 12.92
N ASP A 535 -9.42 55.74 12.70
CA ASP A 535 -8.50 56.72 13.29
C ASP A 535 -9.29 57.95 13.75
N ASP A 536 -10.17 57.74 14.73
CA ASP A 536 -10.78 58.81 15.52
C ASP A 536 -10.82 58.40 16.99
N SER A 537 -9.75 58.69 17.73
CA SER A 537 -9.81 58.92 19.17
C SER A 537 -8.70 59.86 19.65
N PRO A 538 -9.03 61.01 20.27
CA PRO A 538 -8.07 61.98 20.72
C PRO A 538 -7.63 61.79 22.18
N ALA A 539 -6.37 62.15 22.42
CA ALA A 539 -5.80 62.77 23.63
C ALA A 539 -5.57 61.94 24.92
N SER A 540 -4.31 62.06 25.38
CA SER A 540 -3.86 62.22 26.80
C SER A 540 -3.10 61.06 27.44
N ARG A 541 -1.75 61.07 27.36
CA ARG A 541 -0.84 61.51 28.45
C ARG A 541 0.65 61.22 28.16
N PRO A 542 1.59 62.05 28.65
CA PRO A 542 3.02 61.90 28.41
C PRO A 542 3.70 61.09 29.53
N GLY A 543 4.68 60.26 29.17
CA GLY A 543 5.44 59.47 30.14
C GLY A 543 6.75 58.94 29.60
N SER A 544 7.79 59.75 29.77
CA SER A 544 9.20 59.39 30.04
C SER A 544 9.96 58.47 29.08
N ARG A 545 10.95 59.13 28.44
CA ARG A 545 12.13 58.58 27.77
C ARG A 545 12.91 57.59 28.65
N SER A 546 13.31 56.47 28.06
CA SER A 546 14.62 55.87 28.32
C SER A 546 15.15 55.20 27.04
N SER A 547 16.30 55.72 26.61
CA SER A 547 17.07 55.33 25.44
C SER A 547 17.68 53.94 25.63
N SER A 548 17.34 52.99 24.77
CA SER A 548 18.21 51.86 24.43
C SER A 548 18.17 51.63 22.92
N ARG A 549 19.25 52.06 22.27
CA ARG A 549 19.54 51.99 20.85
C ARG A 549 19.79 50.53 20.47
N GLY A 550 18.75 49.80 20.08
CA GLY A 550 18.85 48.50 19.44
C GLY A 550 18.86 48.67 17.92
N MET A 551 19.97 48.34 17.27
CA MET A 551 20.09 48.28 15.81
C MET A 551 19.28 47.08 15.31
N SER A 552 17.99 47.25 15.07
CA SER A 552 17.22 46.35 14.23
C SER A 552 17.59 46.64 12.78
N GLY A 553 18.44 45.80 12.20
CA GLY A 553 18.68 45.79 10.76
C GLY A 553 17.36 45.56 10.05
N ALA A 554 16.80 46.63 9.48
CA ALA A 554 15.71 46.54 8.53
C ALA A 554 16.22 45.69 7.36
N GLY A 555 15.73 44.44 7.29
CA GLY A 555 15.90 43.62 6.11
C GLY A 555 15.37 44.38 4.89
N PRO A 556 15.91 44.11 3.69
CA PRO A 556 15.50 44.81 2.48
C PRO A 556 13.99 44.73 2.37
N ASP A 557 13.38 45.90 2.25
CA ASP A 557 11.95 46.10 2.13
C ASP A 557 11.39 45.07 1.14
N ALA A 558 10.33 44.37 1.52
CA ALA A 558 9.77 43.28 0.73
C ALA A 558 9.42 43.75 -0.70
N GLU A 559 9.13 45.04 -0.85
CA GLU A 559 8.92 45.70 -2.13
C GLU A 559 10.19 45.77 -3.00
N GLN A 560 11.36 45.97 -2.41
CA GLN A 560 12.66 45.94 -3.10
C GLN A 560 13.00 44.54 -3.62
N VAL A 561 12.70 43.50 -2.83
CA VAL A 561 12.90 42.10 -3.24
C VAL A 561 11.96 41.72 -4.39
N LEU A 562 10.72 42.23 -4.39
CA LEU A 562 9.77 42.03 -5.49
C LEU A 562 10.21 42.73 -6.77
N ARG A 563 10.65 44.00 -6.69
CA ARG A 563 11.18 44.73 -7.86
C ARG A 563 12.42 44.06 -8.46
N HIS A 564 13.32 43.55 -7.60
CA HIS A 564 14.49 42.81 -8.06
C HIS A 564 14.12 41.50 -8.77
N ASN A 565 13.15 40.75 -8.24
CA ASN A 565 12.65 39.52 -8.88
C ASN A 565 11.93 39.80 -10.21
N GLU A 566 11.18 40.90 -10.33
CA GLU A 566 10.60 41.30 -11.61
C GLU A 566 11.66 41.68 -12.65
N ALA A 567 12.72 42.38 -12.24
CA ALA A 567 13.84 42.70 -13.12
C ALA A 567 14.52 41.43 -13.65
N LEU A 568 14.79 40.46 -12.78
CA LEU A 568 15.37 39.16 -13.17
C LEU A 568 14.46 38.38 -14.12
N LYS A 569 13.13 38.40 -13.91
CA LYS A 569 12.18 37.76 -14.84
C LYS A 569 12.22 38.38 -16.23
N ARG A 570 12.33 39.71 -16.34
CA ARG A 570 12.46 40.40 -17.63
C ARG A 570 13.77 40.04 -18.33
N GLU A 571 14.87 39.94 -17.57
CA GLU A 571 16.18 39.53 -18.09
C GLU A 571 16.14 38.10 -18.65
N VAL A 572 15.52 37.16 -17.94
CA VAL A 572 15.38 35.76 -18.38
C VAL A 572 14.55 35.64 -19.66
N VAL A 573 13.45 36.40 -19.76
CA VAL A 573 12.64 36.42 -20.99
C VAL A 573 13.44 37.00 -22.16
N ARG A 574 14.21 38.06 -21.92
CA ARG A 574 15.10 38.65 -22.94
C ARG A 574 16.16 37.68 -23.41
N LEU A 575 16.82 36.96 -22.49
CA LEU A 575 17.83 35.94 -22.82
C LEU A 575 17.21 34.75 -23.56
N ARG A 576 16.01 34.33 -23.17
CA ARG A 576 15.29 33.25 -23.86
C ARG A 576 14.89 33.62 -25.28
N ALA A 577 14.59 34.89 -25.53
CA ALA A 577 14.32 35.39 -26.88
C ALA A 577 15.58 35.49 -27.76
N GLN A 578 16.77 35.54 -27.15
CA GLN A 578 18.06 35.58 -27.86
C GLN A 578 18.62 34.19 -28.17
N LEU A 579 18.06 33.12 -27.58
CA LEU A 579 18.46 31.77 -27.92
C LEU A 579 17.95 31.41 -29.32
N PRO A 580 18.83 30.90 -30.22
CA PRO A 580 18.41 30.44 -31.53
C PRO A 580 17.37 29.34 -31.36
N ARG A 581 16.26 29.45 -32.11
CA ARG A 581 15.25 28.40 -32.12
C ARG A 581 15.89 27.15 -32.72
N PRO A 582 15.77 25.99 -32.08
CA PRO A 582 16.24 24.75 -32.68
C PRO A 582 15.39 24.47 -33.92
N ASP A 583 16.09 24.24 -35.04
CA ASP A 583 15.51 23.87 -36.34
C ASP A 583 14.82 22.49 -36.30
#